data_AF-A0A3M0W9H5-F1
#
_entry.id   AF-A0A3M0W9H5-F1
#
_cell.length_a   1.000
_cell.length_b   1.000
_cell.length_c   1.000
_cell.angle_alpha   90.00
_cell.angle_beta   90.00
_cell.angle_gamma   90.00
#
_symmetry.space_group_name_H-M   'P 1'
#
loop_
_entity.id
_entity.type
_entity.pdbx_description
1 polymer ?
#
loop_
_entity_poly.entity_id
_entity_poly.type
_entity_poly.pdbx_seq_one_letter_code
_entity_poly.pdbx_strand_id
1 'polypeptide(L)'
;MSQLEVEDSSSPLERLPGELRLRVLTSIPDLTTLRSLVHASPVLHASYFHNRDTVLRTCLGRELDGLLVDAYATLMSRVGTLGSPRTNEMIVSFLDGYKGWLSGSSPCPELESISPSSLRWMAAFQAFVARPLALRYAGSALANLREDTAADTAAAAMAGIPAESEDIDDCRSRSEEIRVLRALYRFQTFCHLFGRNKGQRVGGFDLHQIIEVFFGLFEPWEAEAVGCIELFVRDKYEDIFHEVKEDINLGEAHQTYMRGTISRGLKVTVRLLAIHDHDTLVTKLRRCLTNTIYRDFPIDALFSFTVQFERRDISGTNARDEAEQRMDPLVFQGDTVPPMGPPFAWTVLWNGKYANLYGAYVPEPLRRWGYVM
;
A
#
# COMPACT_ATOMS: atom_id res chain seq x y z
N MET A 1 60.11 -22.84 -13.48
CA MET A 1 59.51 -22.40 -12.21
C MET A 1 59.26 -20.91 -12.34
N SER A 2 58.07 -20.34 -12.35
CA SER A 2 56.69 -20.82 -12.25
C SER A 2 55.86 -19.64 -12.81
N GLN A 3 55.11 -19.85 -13.89
CA GLN A 3 54.10 -18.89 -14.32
C GLN A 3 53.01 -18.90 -13.25
N LEU A 4 52.82 -17.75 -12.60
CA LEU A 4 51.65 -17.48 -11.78
C LEU A 4 50.44 -17.42 -12.73
N GLU A 5 49.73 -18.53 -12.85
CA GLU A 5 48.36 -18.55 -13.34
C GLU A 5 47.54 -17.67 -12.40
N VAL A 6 47.18 -16.49 -12.87
CA VAL A 6 46.10 -15.71 -12.28
C VAL A 6 44.83 -16.49 -12.60
N GLU A 7 44.38 -17.32 -11.66
CA GLU A 7 43.07 -17.94 -11.74
C GLU A 7 42.03 -16.85 -11.95
N ASP A 8 41.45 -16.85 -13.16
CA ASP A 8 40.39 -15.95 -13.56
C ASP A 8 39.15 -16.31 -12.73
N SER A 9 39.03 -15.65 -11.57
CA SER A 9 37.97 -15.84 -10.57
C SER A 9 36.58 -15.40 -11.05
N SER A 10 36.30 -15.51 -12.35
CA SER A 10 34.95 -15.30 -12.89
C SER A 10 34.03 -16.40 -12.40
N SER A 11 32.88 -16.01 -11.84
CA SER A 11 31.92 -16.98 -11.36
C SER A 11 31.41 -17.84 -12.54
N PRO A 12 31.01 -19.10 -12.32
CA PRO A 12 30.46 -19.94 -13.38
C PRO A 12 29.27 -19.30 -14.11
N LEU A 13 28.53 -18.43 -13.41
CA LEU A 13 27.36 -17.72 -13.91
C LEU A 13 27.73 -16.59 -14.89
N GLU A 14 28.94 -16.03 -14.78
CA GLU A 14 29.46 -14.99 -15.68
C GLU A 14 29.98 -15.56 -16.99
N ARG A 15 30.44 -16.82 -16.98
CA ARG A 15 30.92 -17.55 -18.17
C ARG A 15 29.79 -18.05 -19.07
N LEU A 16 28.54 -17.92 -18.63
CA LEU A 16 27.39 -18.31 -19.42
C LEU A 16 27.23 -17.43 -20.68
N PRO A 17 26.82 -18.01 -21.81
CA PRO A 17 26.36 -17.26 -22.98
C PRO A 17 25.30 -16.20 -22.62
N GLY A 18 25.23 -15.13 -23.42
CA GLY A 18 24.36 -13.99 -23.14
C GLY A 18 22.88 -14.37 -22.99
N GLU A 19 22.43 -15.37 -23.75
CA GLU A 19 21.07 -15.92 -23.74
C GLU A 19 20.77 -16.66 -22.43
N LEU A 20 21.74 -17.41 -21.90
CA LEU A 20 21.58 -18.10 -20.62
C LEU A 20 21.63 -17.11 -19.46
N ARG A 21 22.48 -16.09 -19.52
CA ARG A 21 22.47 -14.98 -18.55
C ARG A 21 21.13 -14.26 -18.55
N LEU A 22 20.57 -13.99 -19.74
CA LEU A 22 19.24 -13.39 -19.86
C LEU A 22 18.17 -14.29 -19.24
N ARG A 23 18.18 -15.60 -19.53
CA ARG A 23 17.24 -16.56 -18.91
C ARG A 23 17.35 -16.60 -17.40
N VAL A 24 18.57 -16.53 -16.85
CA VAL A 24 18.77 -16.43 -15.39
C VAL A 24 18.12 -15.15 -14.86
N LEU A 25 18.43 -14.00 -15.46
CA LEU A 25 17.91 -12.70 -15.05
C LEU A 25 16.37 -12.63 -15.14
N THR A 26 15.77 -13.18 -16.20
CA THR A 26 14.31 -13.22 -16.33
C THR A 26 13.68 -14.22 -15.38
N SER A 27 14.39 -15.25 -14.91
CA SER A 27 13.86 -16.28 -13.99
C SER A 27 13.82 -15.83 -12.52
N ILE A 28 14.42 -14.70 -12.16
CA ILE A 28 14.46 -14.21 -10.79
C ILE A 28 13.05 -13.92 -10.25
N PRO A 29 12.72 -14.35 -9.03
CA PRO A 29 11.36 -14.26 -8.49
C PRO A 29 10.92 -12.82 -8.19
N ASP A 30 11.83 -11.96 -7.75
CA ASP A 30 11.51 -10.64 -7.24
C ASP A 30 12.59 -9.57 -7.55
N LEU A 31 12.17 -8.30 -7.49
CA LEU A 31 12.97 -7.13 -7.83
C LEU A 31 14.11 -6.89 -6.83
N THR A 32 13.97 -7.36 -5.57
CA THR A 32 15.02 -7.23 -4.55
C THR A 32 16.17 -8.18 -4.88
N THR A 33 15.86 -9.45 -5.15
CA THR A 33 16.84 -10.45 -5.59
C THR A 33 17.49 -10.05 -6.90
N LEU A 34 16.71 -9.53 -7.86
CA LEU A 34 17.23 -9.05 -9.15
C LEU A 34 18.25 -7.93 -8.93
N ARG A 35 17.91 -6.96 -8.07
CA ARG A 35 18.80 -5.86 -7.73
C ARG A 35 20.09 -6.37 -7.09
N SER A 36 20.01 -7.26 -6.10
CA SER A 36 21.19 -7.83 -5.45
C SER A 36 22.11 -8.53 -6.44
N LEU A 37 21.56 -9.34 -7.36
CA LEU A 37 22.35 -10.03 -8.37
C LEU A 37 23.02 -9.07 -9.36
N VAL A 38 22.28 -8.05 -9.81
CA VAL A 38 22.79 -7.01 -10.72
C VAL A 38 23.91 -6.19 -10.08
N HIS A 39 23.88 -5.98 -8.76
CA HIS A 39 24.96 -5.30 -8.06
C HIS A 39 26.16 -6.20 -7.73
N ALA A 40 25.98 -7.52 -7.67
CA ALA A 40 27.03 -8.46 -7.32
C ALA A 40 28.05 -8.70 -8.44
N SER A 41 27.69 -8.44 -9.71
CA SER A 41 28.53 -8.72 -10.87
C SER A 41 28.42 -7.64 -11.96
N PRO A 42 29.54 -7.05 -12.41
CA PRO A 42 29.54 -6.14 -13.56
C PRO A 42 29.07 -6.81 -14.87
N VAL A 43 29.32 -8.10 -15.03
CA VAL A 43 28.92 -8.88 -16.22
C VAL A 43 27.40 -9.04 -16.24
N LEU A 44 26.79 -9.35 -15.11
CA LEU A 44 25.33 -9.44 -14.99
C LEU A 44 24.68 -8.06 -15.04
N HIS A 45 25.33 -7.04 -14.49
CA HIS A 45 24.90 -5.65 -14.67
C HIS A 45 24.84 -5.26 -16.15
N ALA A 46 25.87 -5.59 -16.93
CA ALA A 46 25.89 -5.31 -18.36
C ALA A 46 24.80 -6.08 -19.12
N SER A 47 24.59 -7.36 -18.80
CA SER A 47 23.50 -8.18 -19.39
C SER A 47 22.12 -7.63 -19.05
N TYR A 48 21.90 -7.23 -17.80
CA TYR A 48 20.67 -6.58 -17.35
C TYR A 48 20.48 -5.25 -18.05
N PHE A 49 21.51 -4.41 -18.15
CA PHE A 49 21.41 -3.10 -18.78
C PHE A 49 20.93 -3.20 -20.24
N HIS A 50 21.48 -4.14 -21.02
CA HIS A 50 21.08 -4.36 -22.41
C HIS A 50 19.65 -4.89 -22.57
N ASN A 51 19.14 -5.66 -21.60
CA ASN A 51 17.83 -6.31 -21.67
C ASN A 51 16.86 -5.79 -20.59
N ARG A 52 17.10 -4.58 -20.10
CA ARG A 52 16.52 -4.07 -18.86
C ARG A 52 15.01 -4.15 -18.83
N ASP A 53 14.38 -3.66 -19.89
CA ASP A 53 12.92 -3.55 -19.93
C ASP A 53 12.27 -4.94 -20.01
N THR A 54 12.86 -5.89 -20.74
CA THR A 54 12.40 -7.30 -20.79
C THR A 54 12.52 -7.99 -19.44
N VAL A 55 13.67 -7.83 -18.77
CA VAL A 55 13.91 -8.42 -17.44
C VAL A 55 12.96 -7.82 -16.41
N LEU A 56 12.86 -6.49 -16.37
CA LEU A 56 11.95 -5.79 -15.46
C LEU A 56 10.49 -6.18 -15.72
N ARG A 57 10.08 -6.30 -16.98
CA ARG A 57 8.71 -6.68 -17.33
C ARG A 57 8.37 -8.07 -16.82
N THR A 58 9.27 -9.03 -17.03
CA THR A 58 9.06 -10.42 -16.59
C THR A 58 8.97 -10.50 -15.07
N CYS A 59 9.90 -9.84 -14.37
CA CYS A 59 9.95 -9.85 -12.91
C CYS A 59 8.75 -9.10 -12.29
N LEU A 60 8.46 -7.90 -12.79
CA LEU A 60 7.33 -7.09 -12.33
C LEU A 60 5.99 -7.76 -12.62
N GLY A 61 5.85 -8.47 -13.75
CA GLY A 61 4.64 -9.20 -14.09
C GLY A 61 4.27 -10.25 -13.05
N ARG A 62 5.25 -10.97 -12.50
CA ARG A 62 5.02 -11.93 -11.41
C ARG A 62 4.66 -11.23 -10.11
N GLU A 63 5.37 -10.15 -9.79
CA GLU A 63 5.11 -9.42 -8.55
C GLU A 63 3.73 -8.79 -8.54
N LEU A 64 3.31 -8.23 -9.68
CA LEU A 64 2.03 -7.55 -9.86
C LEU A 64 0.88 -8.49 -10.22
N ASP A 65 1.10 -9.80 -10.22
CA ASP A 65 0.01 -10.76 -10.37
C ASP A 65 -0.99 -10.59 -9.21
N GLY A 66 -2.24 -10.33 -9.55
CA GLY A 66 -3.29 -9.92 -8.60
C GLY A 66 -3.29 -8.44 -8.16
N LEU A 67 -2.36 -7.62 -8.67
CA LEU A 67 -2.15 -6.22 -8.26
C LEU A 67 -2.12 -5.23 -9.43
N LEU A 68 -2.02 -5.72 -10.67
CA LEU A 68 -1.74 -4.88 -11.85
C LEU A 68 -2.70 -3.70 -11.98
N VAL A 69 -4.00 -3.90 -11.72
CA VAL A 69 -5.02 -2.87 -11.82
C VAL A 69 -4.76 -1.72 -10.83
N ASP A 70 -4.53 -2.02 -9.55
CA ASP A 70 -4.22 -1.03 -8.52
C ASP A 70 -2.87 -0.32 -8.78
N ALA A 71 -1.87 -1.08 -9.23
CA ALA A 71 -0.55 -0.54 -9.59
C ALA A 71 -0.61 0.39 -10.80
N TYR A 72 -1.41 0.04 -11.81
CA TYR A 72 -1.64 0.84 -13.00
C TYR A 72 -2.44 2.10 -12.67
N ALA A 73 -3.49 2.00 -11.87
CA ALA A 73 -4.23 3.16 -11.36
C ALA A 73 -3.31 4.14 -10.59
N THR A 74 -2.36 3.62 -9.82
CA THR A 74 -1.37 4.43 -9.11
C THR A 74 -0.41 5.15 -10.07
N LEU A 75 0.00 4.50 -11.16
CA LEU A 75 0.78 5.14 -12.22
C LEU A 75 -0.02 6.26 -12.90
N MET A 76 -1.27 5.99 -13.27
CA MET A 76 -2.11 6.89 -14.04
C MET A 76 -2.59 8.11 -13.23
N SER A 77 -2.79 7.96 -11.92
CA SER A 77 -3.17 9.06 -11.03
C SER A 77 -2.05 10.07 -10.75
N ARG A 78 -0.80 9.78 -11.13
CA ARG A 78 0.34 10.69 -10.90
C ARG A 78 0.10 12.04 -11.58
N VAL A 79 0.57 13.13 -10.96
CA VAL A 79 0.50 14.50 -11.51
C VAL A 79 1.00 14.59 -12.96
N GLY A 80 2.08 13.89 -13.30
CA GLY A 80 2.64 13.93 -14.66
C GLY A 80 1.82 13.19 -15.72
N THR A 81 0.87 12.36 -15.32
CA THR A 81 0.03 11.54 -16.20
C THR A 81 -1.42 12.01 -16.17
N LEU A 82 -1.97 12.21 -14.97
CA LEU A 82 -3.30 12.78 -14.76
C LEU A 82 -3.36 14.21 -15.30
N GLY A 83 -2.35 15.03 -15.00
CA GLY A 83 -2.25 16.43 -15.41
C GLY A 83 -2.24 17.43 -14.23
N SER A 84 -1.88 18.68 -14.54
CA SER A 84 -1.92 19.81 -13.60
C SER A 84 -2.38 21.07 -14.34
N PRO A 85 -3.39 21.80 -13.85
CA PRO A 85 -4.09 21.59 -12.58
C PRO A 85 -5.00 20.35 -12.58
N ARG A 86 -5.09 19.67 -11.43
CA ARG A 86 -5.98 18.54 -11.18
C ARG A 86 -7.37 19.07 -10.82
N THR A 87 -8.31 19.03 -11.76
CA THR A 87 -9.71 19.47 -11.55
C THR A 87 -10.59 18.34 -11.02
N ASN A 88 -11.83 18.65 -10.63
CA ASN A 88 -12.79 17.61 -10.20
C ASN A 88 -13.15 16.69 -11.37
N GLU A 89 -13.32 17.23 -12.57
CA GLU A 89 -13.70 16.50 -13.78
C GLU A 89 -12.61 15.49 -14.17
N MET A 90 -11.33 15.88 -14.05
CA MET A 90 -10.21 14.98 -14.31
C MET A 90 -10.16 13.82 -13.32
N ILE A 91 -10.48 14.07 -12.05
CA ILE A 91 -10.55 13.02 -11.03
C ILE A 91 -11.73 12.08 -11.31
N VAL A 92 -12.92 12.62 -11.59
CA VAL A 92 -14.10 11.80 -11.90
C VAL A 92 -13.84 10.94 -13.13
N SER A 93 -13.33 11.54 -14.22
CA SER A 93 -12.98 10.81 -15.44
C SER A 93 -11.95 9.70 -15.19
N PHE A 94 -10.94 9.96 -14.35
CA PHE A 94 -9.99 8.94 -13.92
C PHE A 94 -10.66 7.82 -13.13
N LEU A 95 -11.54 8.15 -12.18
CA LEU A 95 -12.23 7.19 -11.32
C LEU A 95 -13.22 6.33 -12.09
N ASP A 96 -13.88 6.88 -13.12
CA ASP A 96 -14.73 6.12 -14.03
C ASP A 96 -13.91 5.09 -14.82
N GLY A 97 -12.73 5.49 -15.33
CA GLY A 97 -11.78 4.58 -15.96
C GLY A 97 -11.30 3.48 -15.01
N TYR A 98 -10.96 3.86 -13.77
CA TYR A 98 -10.52 2.93 -12.74
C TYR A 98 -11.62 1.94 -12.34
N LYS A 99 -12.86 2.41 -12.19
CA LYS A 99 -14.04 1.57 -11.98
C LYS A 99 -14.20 0.55 -13.11
N GLY A 100 -13.99 0.97 -14.35
CA GLY A 100 -14.04 0.09 -15.51
C GLY A 100 -12.96 -1.00 -15.49
N TRP A 101 -11.76 -0.68 -15.01
CA TRP A 101 -10.68 -1.66 -14.85
C TRP A 101 -10.96 -2.65 -13.71
N LEU A 102 -11.54 -2.19 -12.60
CA LEU A 102 -11.88 -3.03 -11.45
C LEU A 102 -13.04 -4.00 -11.76
N SER A 103 -14.07 -3.54 -12.48
CA SER A 103 -15.23 -4.35 -12.84
C SER A 103 -14.97 -5.28 -14.03
N GLY A 104 -13.87 -5.08 -14.77
CA GLY A 104 -13.61 -5.74 -16.05
C GLY A 104 -14.43 -5.20 -17.22
N SER A 105 -15.23 -4.14 -17.03
CA SER A 105 -15.99 -3.52 -18.13
C SER A 105 -15.10 -2.75 -19.11
N SER A 106 -13.86 -2.45 -18.73
CA SER A 106 -12.85 -1.86 -19.60
C SER A 106 -11.51 -2.57 -19.39
N PRO A 107 -10.79 -2.92 -20.47
CA PRO A 107 -9.53 -3.64 -20.34
C PRO A 107 -8.48 -2.75 -19.67
N CYS A 108 -7.92 -3.23 -18.56
CA CYS A 108 -6.68 -2.67 -18.04
C CYS A 108 -5.55 -3.01 -19.02
N PRO A 109 -4.65 -2.07 -19.35
CA PRO A 109 -3.56 -2.35 -20.28
C PRO A 109 -2.66 -3.49 -19.80
N GLU A 110 -2.32 -4.39 -20.73
CA GLU A 110 -1.35 -5.44 -20.48
C GLU A 110 0.03 -4.83 -20.22
N LEU A 111 0.84 -5.49 -19.38
CA LEU A 111 2.17 -5.02 -19.03
C LEU A 111 3.11 -4.86 -20.26
N GLU A 112 2.86 -5.63 -21.33
CA GLU A 112 3.57 -5.51 -22.61
C GLU A 112 3.31 -4.16 -23.32
N SER A 113 2.11 -3.60 -23.15
CA SER A 113 1.73 -2.31 -23.75
C SER A 113 2.27 -1.10 -22.99
N ILE A 114 2.78 -1.30 -21.77
CA ILE A 114 3.26 -0.22 -20.90
C ILE A 114 4.63 0.28 -21.38
N SER A 115 4.74 1.61 -21.52
CA SER A 115 5.97 2.24 -21.97
C SER A 115 7.15 1.96 -21.02
N PRO A 116 8.39 1.85 -21.53
CA PRO A 116 9.56 1.56 -20.70
C PRO A 116 9.78 2.51 -19.52
N SER A 117 9.48 3.80 -19.70
CA SER A 117 9.60 4.79 -18.62
C SER A 117 8.59 4.55 -17.49
N SER A 118 7.36 4.17 -17.85
CA SER A 118 6.31 3.81 -16.90
C SER A 118 6.62 2.51 -16.19
N LEU A 119 7.10 1.49 -16.92
CA LEU A 119 7.53 0.21 -16.36
C LEU A 119 8.62 0.39 -15.30
N ARG A 120 9.65 1.19 -15.61
CA ARG A 120 10.72 1.51 -14.65
C ARG A 120 10.20 2.25 -13.43
N TRP A 121 9.21 3.12 -13.59
CA TRP A 121 8.59 3.80 -12.45
C TRP A 121 7.81 2.82 -11.57
N MET A 122 7.00 1.93 -12.16
CA MET A 122 6.24 0.92 -11.43
C MET A 122 7.16 -0.03 -10.67
N ALA A 123 8.22 -0.52 -11.31
CA ALA A 123 9.24 -1.35 -10.66
C ALA A 123 9.94 -0.61 -9.52
N ALA A 124 10.26 0.68 -9.70
CA ALA A 124 10.86 1.47 -8.63
C ALA A 124 9.88 1.71 -7.47
N PHE A 125 8.61 1.98 -7.74
CA PHE A 125 7.61 2.15 -6.68
C PHE A 125 7.41 0.84 -5.91
N GLN A 126 7.29 -0.28 -6.62
CA GLN A 126 7.13 -1.61 -6.03
C GLN A 126 8.31 -1.97 -5.13
N ALA A 127 9.54 -1.88 -5.64
CA ALA A 127 10.74 -2.30 -4.92
C ALA A 127 11.15 -1.35 -3.77
N PHE A 128 10.96 -0.03 -3.94
CA PHE A 128 11.47 0.96 -2.99
C PHE A 128 10.39 1.62 -2.12
N VAL A 129 9.11 1.39 -2.38
CA VAL A 129 8.02 2.00 -1.61
C VAL A 129 7.05 0.94 -1.11
N ALA A 130 6.39 0.21 -2.00
CA ALA A 130 5.31 -0.71 -1.63
C ALA A 130 5.84 -1.89 -0.80
N ARG A 131 6.83 -2.65 -1.30
CA ARG A 131 7.38 -3.80 -0.57
C ARG A 131 7.97 -3.47 0.79
N PRO A 132 8.85 -2.45 0.95
CA PRO A 132 9.40 -2.11 2.25
C PRO A 132 8.32 -1.72 3.27
N LEU A 133 7.26 -1.02 2.84
CA LEU A 133 6.14 -0.67 3.71
C LEU A 133 5.27 -1.87 4.04
N ALA A 134 4.99 -2.74 3.07
CA ALA A 134 4.22 -3.97 3.31
C ALA A 134 4.89 -4.84 4.38
N LEU A 135 6.21 -5.01 4.29
CA LEU A 135 6.97 -5.76 5.28
C LEU A 135 6.94 -5.11 6.68
N ARG A 136 7.10 -3.78 6.75
CA ARG A 136 7.03 -3.04 8.02
C ARG A 136 5.64 -3.06 8.63
N TYR A 137 4.62 -2.86 7.81
CA TYR A 137 3.22 -2.91 8.22
C TYR A 137 2.90 -4.27 8.81
N ALA A 138 3.20 -5.34 8.07
CA ALA A 138 2.85 -6.68 8.51
C ALA A 138 3.70 -7.13 9.72
N GLY A 139 4.93 -6.61 9.88
CA GLY A 139 5.69 -6.79 11.12
C GLY A 139 5.05 -6.09 12.32
N SER A 140 4.57 -4.86 12.12
CA SER A 140 3.84 -4.10 13.16
C SER A 140 2.52 -4.75 13.53
N ALA A 141 1.77 -5.24 12.54
CA ALA A 141 0.48 -5.89 12.72
C ALA A 141 0.60 -7.18 13.55
N LEU A 142 1.59 -8.02 13.23
CA LEU A 142 1.90 -9.24 13.99
C LEU A 142 2.38 -8.92 15.41
N ALA A 143 3.19 -7.86 15.59
CA ALA A 143 3.62 -7.44 16.92
C ALA A 143 2.43 -7.01 17.79
N ASN A 144 1.54 -6.16 17.26
CA ASN A 144 0.33 -5.73 17.97
C ASN A 144 -0.57 -6.91 18.36
N LEU A 145 -0.75 -7.88 17.45
CA LEU A 145 -1.52 -9.09 17.72
C LEU A 145 -0.90 -9.94 18.84
N ARG A 146 0.43 -10.08 18.83
CA ARG A 146 1.17 -10.82 19.87
C ARG A 146 1.09 -10.13 21.23
N GLU A 147 1.17 -8.80 21.27
CA GLU A 147 1.06 -8.04 22.52
C GLU A 147 -0.32 -8.20 23.17
N ASP A 148 -1.40 -8.11 22.39
CA ASP A 148 -2.76 -8.25 22.91
C ASP A 148 -3.08 -9.70 23.31
N THR A 149 -2.64 -10.70 22.52
CA THR A 149 -2.80 -12.11 22.90
C THR A 149 -1.94 -12.51 24.11
N ALA A 150 -0.77 -11.88 24.31
CA ALA A 150 0.04 -12.07 25.51
C ALA A 150 -0.64 -11.51 26.76
N ALA A 151 -1.32 -10.37 26.66
CA ALA A 151 -2.11 -9.81 27.76
C ALA A 151 -3.27 -10.75 28.16
N ASP A 152 -3.95 -11.34 27.17
CA ASP A 152 -5.04 -12.29 27.40
C ASP A 152 -4.55 -13.66 27.92
N THR A 153 -3.42 -14.16 27.41
CA THR A 153 -2.83 -15.43 27.89
C THR A 153 -2.22 -15.30 29.29
N ALA A 154 -1.68 -14.15 29.68
CA ALA A 154 -1.29 -13.89 31.06
C ALA A 154 -2.51 -13.92 32.01
N ALA A 155 -3.66 -13.39 31.57
CA ALA A 155 -4.92 -13.49 32.30
C ALA A 155 -5.45 -14.94 32.36
N ALA A 156 -5.35 -15.70 31.27
CA ALA A 156 -5.78 -17.10 31.19
C ALA A 156 -4.86 -18.08 31.95
N ALA A 157 -3.54 -17.81 32.00
CA ALA A 157 -2.57 -18.56 32.79
C ALA A 157 -2.82 -18.39 34.30
N MET A 158 -3.26 -17.20 34.74
CA MET A 158 -3.77 -17.00 36.10
C MET A 158 -5.05 -17.79 36.40
N ALA A 159 -5.78 -18.22 35.37
CA ALA A 159 -6.98 -19.06 35.47
C ALA A 159 -6.71 -20.57 35.27
N GLY A 160 -5.45 -20.99 35.11
CA GLY A 160 -5.05 -22.40 35.10
C GLY A 160 -5.32 -23.16 33.79
N ILE A 161 -5.49 -22.47 32.66
CA ILE A 161 -5.68 -23.10 31.34
C ILE A 161 -4.30 -23.32 30.68
N PRO A 162 -3.97 -24.52 30.17
CA PRO A 162 -2.70 -24.76 29.49
C PRO A 162 -2.68 -24.06 28.13
N ALA A 163 -1.61 -23.31 27.84
CA ALA A 163 -1.39 -22.69 26.53
C ALA A 163 -0.60 -23.66 25.64
N GLU A 164 -1.18 -24.07 24.52
CA GLU A 164 -0.46 -24.76 23.45
C GLU A 164 0.33 -23.72 22.65
N SER A 165 1.65 -23.75 22.76
CA SER A 165 2.55 -22.96 21.92
C SER A 165 2.78 -23.70 20.61
N GLU A 166 1.89 -23.52 19.64
CA GLU A 166 2.25 -23.83 18.26
C GLU A 166 3.15 -22.71 17.73
N ASP A 167 4.36 -23.08 17.29
CA ASP A 167 5.24 -22.22 16.51
C ASP A 167 4.49 -21.84 15.23
N ILE A 168 3.76 -20.73 15.26
CA ILE A 168 3.09 -20.16 14.08
C ILE A 168 4.20 -19.77 13.10
N ASP A 169 4.41 -20.64 12.11
CA ASP A 169 5.30 -20.44 10.98
C ASP A 169 5.06 -19.04 10.37
N ASP A 170 6.12 -18.25 10.25
CA ASP A 170 6.14 -16.81 9.94
C ASP A 170 5.77 -16.52 8.46
N CYS A 171 5.08 -17.46 7.82
CA CYS A 171 4.79 -17.48 6.40
C CYS A 171 3.43 -16.85 6.11
N ARG A 172 3.44 -15.52 5.92
CA ARG A 172 2.30 -14.78 5.36
C ARG A 172 1.82 -15.43 4.07
N SER A 173 0.52 -15.59 3.95
CA SER A 173 -0.08 -16.12 2.72
C SER A 173 0.08 -15.12 1.57
N ARG A 174 0.07 -15.64 0.33
CA ARG A 174 0.12 -14.79 -0.87
C ARG A 174 -1.13 -13.92 -1.00
N SER A 175 -2.29 -14.38 -0.54
CA SER A 175 -3.52 -13.59 -0.50
C SER A 175 -3.36 -12.37 0.42
N GLU A 176 -2.75 -12.55 1.59
CA GLU A 176 -2.50 -11.44 2.52
C GLU A 176 -1.52 -10.41 1.98
N GLU A 177 -0.41 -10.89 1.38
CA GLU A 177 0.56 -10.01 0.72
C GLU A 177 -0.13 -9.15 -0.36
N ILE A 178 -1.03 -9.75 -1.14
CA ILE A 178 -1.79 -9.04 -2.18
C ILE A 178 -2.72 -8.00 -1.54
N ARG A 179 -3.49 -8.33 -0.49
CA ARG A 179 -4.39 -7.37 0.18
C ARG A 179 -3.64 -6.15 0.71
N VAL A 180 -2.50 -6.37 1.39
CA VAL A 180 -1.64 -5.29 1.89
C VAL A 180 -1.13 -4.41 0.75
N LEU A 181 -0.62 -5.01 -0.33
CA LEU A 181 -0.11 -4.26 -1.48
C LEU A 181 -1.22 -3.48 -2.19
N ARG A 182 -2.42 -4.06 -2.39
CA ARG A 182 -3.59 -3.33 -2.94
C ARG A 182 -3.94 -2.13 -2.07
N ALA A 183 -3.99 -2.31 -0.74
CA ALA A 183 -4.27 -1.22 0.19
C ALA A 183 -3.23 -0.09 0.10
N LEU A 184 -1.93 -0.41 0.00
CA LEU A 184 -0.86 0.58 -0.20
C LEU A 184 -0.98 1.33 -1.54
N TYR A 185 -1.29 0.63 -2.63
CA TYR A 185 -1.51 1.25 -3.94
C TYR A 185 -2.74 2.16 -3.95
N ARG A 186 -3.85 1.72 -3.34
CA ARG A 186 -5.08 2.52 -3.18
C ARG A 186 -4.84 3.74 -2.31
N PHE A 187 -4.12 3.60 -1.19
CA PHE A 187 -3.70 4.74 -0.36
C PHE A 187 -2.86 5.74 -1.17
N GLN A 188 -1.88 5.27 -1.95
CA GLN A 188 -1.06 6.15 -2.78
C GLN A 188 -1.89 6.85 -3.87
N THR A 189 -2.84 6.13 -4.48
CA THR A 189 -3.79 6.69 -5.46
C THR A 189 -4.65 7.76 -4.80
N PHE A 190 -5.16 7.52 -3.60
CA PHE A 190 -5.87 8.53 -2.81
C PHE A 190 -5.01 9.79 -2.59
N CYS A 191 -3.76 9.64 -2.16
CA CYS A 191 -2.85 10.78 -2.00
C CYS A 191 -2.61 11.54 -3.31
N HIS A 192 -2.61 10.86 -4.46
CA HIS A 192 -2.53 11.53 -5.75
C HIS A 192 -3.81 12.30 -6.11
N LEU A 193 -4.98 11.75 -5.81
CA LEU A 193 -6.26 12.34 -6.24
C LEU A 193 -6.81 13.39 -5.27
N PHE A 194 -6.56 13.24 -3.96
CA PHE A 194 -7.15 14.08 -2.91
C PHE A 194 -6.11 14.64 -1.92
N GLY A 195 -4.84 14.26 -2.06
CA GLY A 195 -3.76 14.74 -1.20
C GLY A 195 -2.88 15.83 -1.81
N ARG A 196 -1.84 16.19 -1.06
CA ARG A 196 -0.80 17.15 -1.46
C ARG A 196 0.32 16.50 -2.27
N ASN A 197 -0.01 16.15 -3.51
CA ASN A 197 1.02 15.96 -4.51
C ASN A 197 1.54 17.31 -5.02
N LYS A 198 2.72 17.34 -5.66
CA LYS A 198 3.34 18.58 -6.17
C LYS A 198 2.54 19.30 -7.30
N GLY A 199 1.32 18.85 -7.60
CA GLY A 199 0.45 19.44 -8.62
C GLY A 199 -0.46 20.51 -8.04
N GLN A 200 -0.98 21.39 -8.89
CA GLN A 200 -2.01 22.35 -8.50
C GLN A 200 -3.38 21.65 -8.42
N ARG A 201 -4.16 21.97 -7.40
CA ARG A 201 -5.53 21.48 -7.21
C ARG A 201 -6.51 22.61 -7.50
N VAL A 202 -7.52 22.36 -8.34
CA VAL A 202 -8.60 23.30 -8.63
C VAL A 202 -9.93 22.64 -8.28
N GLY A 203 -10.76 23.34 -7.52
CA GLY A 203 -11.99 22.79 -6.95
C GLY A 203 -11.75 21.98 -5.67
N GLY A 204 -12.76 21.23 -5.26
CA GLY A 204 -12.71 20.32 -4.12
C GLY A 204 -13.94 19.45 -4.09
N PHE A 205 -13.86 18.37 -3.33
CA PHE A 205 -14.99 17.51 -3.01
C PHE A 205 -15.31 17.67 -1.53
N ASP A 206 -16.58 17.55 -1.18
CA ASP A 206 -16.96 17.39 0.22
C ASP A 206 -16.61 15.97 0.70
N LEU A 207 -16.51 15.79 2.02
CA LEU A 207 -16.10 14.51 2.62
C LEU A 207 -16.98 13.33 2.16
N HIS A 208 -18.30 13.51 2.16
CA HIS A 208 -19.25 12.48 1.71
C HIS A 208 -19.09 12.14 0.22
N GLN A 209 -18.79 13.15 -0.62
CA GLN A 209 -18.55 12.93 -2.05
C GLN A 209 -17.29 12.10 -2.27
N ILE A 210 -16.23 12.33 -1.50
CA ILE A 210 -14.99 11.54 -1.61
C ILE A 210 -15.25 10.08 -1.25
N ILE A 211 -16.03 9.81 -0.19
CA ILE A 211 -16.45 8.44 0.13
C ILE A 211 -17.15 7.80 -1.06
N GLU A 212 -18.11 8.51 -1.67
CA GLU A 212 -18.91 7.98 -2.77
C GLU A 212 -18.08 7.71 -4.02
N VAL A 213 -17.29 8.68 -4.47
CA VAL A 213 -16.56 8.57 -5.75
C VAL A 213 -15.33 7.68 -5.68
N PHE A 214 -14.64 7.63 -4.51
CA PHE A 214 -13.41 6.85 -4.37
C PHE A 214 -13.62 5.56 -3.59
N PHE A 215 -14.09 5.63 -2.35
CA PHE A 215 -14.25 4.42 -1.52
C PHE A 215 -15.44 3.56 -1.97
N GLY A 216 -16.44 4.16 -2.64
CA GLY A 216 -17.52 3.46 -3.30
C GLY A 216 -17.08 2.57 -4.48
N LEU A 217 -15.82 2.65 -4.93
CA LEU A 217 -15.25 1.74 -5.92
C LEU A 217 -14.93 0.35 -5.35
N PHE A 218 -14.75 0.24 -4.04
CA PHE A 218 -14.25 -0.96 -3.37
C PHE A 218 -15.31 -1.60 -2.49
N GLU A 219 -15.11 -2.87 -2.17
CA GLU A 219 -15.90 -3.51 -1.11
C GLU A 219 -15.55 -2.97 0.29
N PRO A 220 -16.44 -3.10 1.29
CA PRO A 220 -16.22 -2.51 2.60
C PRO A 220 -14.92 -2.96 3.29
N TRP A 221 -14.57 -4.25 3.19
CA TRP A 221 -13.31 -4.78 3.72
C TRP A 221 -12.08 -4.26 2.96
N GLU A 222 -12.22 -3.94 1.68
CA GLU A 222 -11.16 -3.35 0.87
C GLU A 222 -10.92 -1.88 1.22
N ALA A 223 -11.98 -1.12 1.50
CA ALA A 223 -11.90 0.23 2.04
C ALA A 223 -11.28 0.21 3.44
N GLU A 224 -11.69 -0.74 4.29
CA GLU A 224 -11.11 -0.92 5.62
C GLU A 224 -9.61 -1.23 5.58
N ALA A 225 -9.16 -2.02 4.59
CA ALA A 225 -7.73 -2.30 4.43
C ALA A 225 -6.92 -1.01 4.19
N VAL A 226 -7.46 -0.06 3.42
CA VAL A 226 -6.86 1.28 3.26
C VAL A 226 -6.85 2.03 4.58
N GLY A 227 -7.90 1.92 5.39
CA GLY A 227 -7.96 2.50 6.73
C GLY A 227 -6.90 1.93 7.70
N CYS A 228 -6.61 0.63 7.62
CA CYS A 228 -5.54 0.00 8.40
C CYS A 228 -4.16 0.53 7.99
N ILE A 229 -3.92 0.69 6.68
CA ILE A 229 -2.67 1.30 6.18
C ILE A 229 -2.57 2.76 6.60
N GLU A 230 -3.67 3.53 6.56
CA GLU A 230 -3.64 4.92 7.02
C GLU A 230 -3.29 5.02 8.50
N LEU A 231 -3.91 4.21 9.35
CA LEU A 231 -3.61 4.16 10.78
C LEU A 231 -2.13 3.84 11.02
N PHE A 232 -1.60 2.82 10.36
CA PHE A 232 -0.17 2.48 10.43
C PHE A 232 0.73 3.64 10.00
N VAL A 233 0.44 4.28 8.86
CA VAL A 233 1.24 5.42 8.38
C VAL A 233 1.17 6.56 9.39
N ARG A 234 -0.01 6.85 9.94
CA ARG A 234 -0.20 7.91 10.94
C ARG A 234 0.59 7.64 12.21
N ASP A 235 0.54 6.42 12.75
CA ASP A 235 1.32 6.03 13.94
C ASP A 235 2.82 6.27 13.70
N LYS A 236 3.32 5.92 12.50
CA LYS A 236 4.73 6.19 12.15
C LYS A 236 5.06 7.67 12.00
N TYR A 237 4.10 8.50 11.64
CA TYR A 237 4.30 9.94 11.62
C TYR A 237 4.22 10.55 13.02
N GLU A 238 3.37 10.05 13.91
CA GLU A 238 3.35 10.45 15.32
C GLU A 238 4.73 10.18 15.96
N ASP A 239 5.32 9.00 15.73
CA ASP A 239 6.68 8.68 16.19
C ASP A 239 7.71 9.71 15.69
N ILE A 240 7.72 9.99 14.38
CA ILE A 240 8.63 10.95 13.75
C ILE A 240 8.44 12.37 14.31
N PHE A 241 7.19 12.82 14.41
CA PHE A 241 6.87 14.18 14.87
C PHE A 241 7.13 14.34 16.37
N HIS A 242 7.01 13.26 17.15
CA HIS A 242 7.39 13.26 18.55
C HIS A 242 8.92 13.41 18.70
N GLU A 243 9.70 12.69 17.91
CA GLU A 243 11.18 12.73 17.93
C GLU A 243 11.73 14.14 17.69
N VAL A 244 11.14 14.88 16.74
CA VAL A 244 11.63 16.22 16.34
C VAL A 244 10.86 17.40 16.94
N LYS A 245 10.01 17.13 17.95
CA LYS A 245 9.06 18.11 18.51
C LYS A 245 9.76 19.38 19.00
N GLU A 246 10.92 19.25 19.65
CA GLU A 246 11.65 20.38 20.23
C GLU A 246 12.31 21.26 19.15
N ASP A 247 12.69 20.68 18.01
CA ASP A 247 13.30 21.41 16.89
C ASP A 247 12.27 22.07 15.98
N ILE A 248 11.07 21.47 15.88
CA ILE A 248 10.01 21.93 14.99
C ILE A 248 8.81 22.31 15.86
N ASN A 249 8.85 23.53 16.41
CA ASN A 249 7.76 24.06 17.21
C ASN A 249 6.53 24.40 16.33
N LEU A 250 5.65 23.42 16.15
CA LEU A 250 4.41 23.57 15.38
C LEU A 250 3.22 24.03 16.22
N GLY A 251 3.35 24.05 17.55
CA GLY A 251 2.29 24.42 18.49
C GLY A 251 0.96 23.71 18.19
N GLU A 252 -0.13 24.49 18.17
CA GLU A 252 -1.49 24.00 17.91
C GLU A 252 -1.70 23.48 16.47
N ALA A 253 -0.82 23.84 15.52
CA ALA A 253 -0.92 23.41 14.12
C ALA A 253 -0.30 22.03 13.86
N HIS A 254 0.23 21.35 14.89
CA HIS A 254 0.92 20.07 14.78
C HIS A 254 0.15 19.04 13.95
N GLN A 255 -1.11 18.76 14.32
CA GLN A 255 -1.95 17.77 13.65
C GLN A 255 -2.24 18.13 12.18
N THR A 256 -2.43 19.41 11.88
CA THR A 256 -2.66 19.92 10.53
C THR A 256 -1.45 19.70 9.62
N TYR A 257 -0.23 19.94 10.14
CA TYR A 257 1.00 19.70 9.39
C TYR A 257 1.30 18.22 9.23
N MET A 258 1.08 17.41 10.27
CA MET A 258 1.28 15.96 10.18
C MET A 258 0.37 15.36 9.09
N ARG A 259 -0.94 15.64 9.14
CA ARG A 259 -1.92 15.20 8.13
C ARG A 259 -1.57 15.69 6.72
N GLY A 260 -1.17 16.96 6.59
CA GLY A 260 -0.77 17.51 5.30
C GLY A 260 0.52 16.87 4.76
N THR A 261 1.48 16.50 5.62
CA THR A 261 2.68 15.75 5.23
C THR A 261 2.38 14.30 4.86
N ILE A 262 1.50 13.60 5.59
CA ILE A 262 1.00 12.25 5.23
C ILE A 262 0.39 12.27 3.83
N SER A 263 -0.41 13.30 3.51
CA SER A 263 -1.10 13.43 2.22
C SER A 263 -0.15 13.59 1.01
N ARG A 264 1.16 13.75 1.23
CA ARG A 264 2.19 13.74 0.17
C ARG A 264 2.49 12.34 -0.37
N GLY A 265 2.00 11.31 0.30
CA GLY A 265 2.06 9.91 -0.12
C GLY A 265 3.28 9.14 0.38
N LEU A 266 3.23 7.83 0.16
CA LEU A 266 4.11 6.81 0.73
C LEU A 266 5.59 7.00 0.38
N LYS A 267 5.88 7.63 -0.76
CA LYS A 267 7.27 7.93 -1.14
C LYS A 267 7.95 8.89 -0.15
N VAL A 268 7.21 9.81 0.45
CA VAL A 268 7.75 10.69 1.51
C VAL A 268 7.88 9.89 2.80
N THR A 269 6.87 9.09 3.15
CA THR A 269 6.86 8.22 4.33
C THR A 269 8.09 7.32 4.40
N VAL A 270 8.37 6.53 3.35
CA VAL A 270 9.54 5.62 3.32
C VAL A 270 10.86 6.36 3.44
N ARG A 271 10.95 7.55 2.85
CA ARG A 271 12.18 8.35 2.93
C ARG A 271 12.44 8.88 4.33
N LEU A 272 11.40 9.29 5.05
CA LEU A 272 11.55 9.74 6.44
C LEU A 272 11.89 8.58 7.37
N LEU A 273 11.22 7.43 7.20
CA LEU A 273 11.48 6.21 7.99
C LEU A 273 12.85 5.56 7.75
N ALA A 274 13.56 5.97 6.70
CA ALA A 274 14.91 5.50 6.39
C ALA A 274 16.01 6.44 6.93
N ILE A 275 15.65 7.55 7.57
CA ILE A 275 16.61 8.47 8.18
C ILE A 275 16.82 8.06 9.64
N HIS A 276 18.08 7.89 10.02
CA HIS A 276 18.48 7.57 11.40
C HIS A 276 19.24 8.72 12.09
N ASP A 277 19.63 9.74 11.31
CA ASP A 277 20.33 10.92 11.81
C ASP A 277 19.32 12.03 12.11
N HIS A 278 19.32 12.50 13.36
CA HIS A 278 18.35 13.47 13.88
C HIS A 278 18.34 14.78 13.07
N ASP A 279 19.51 15.38 12.84
CA ASP A 279 19.61 16.66 12.11
C ASP A 279 19.14 16.53 10.65
N THR A 280 19.45 15.40 10.02
CA THR A 280 18.95 15.05 8.70
C THR A 280 17.43 14.88 8.73
N LEU A 281 16.87 14.23 9.76
CA LEU A 281 15.43 14.02 9.89
C LEU A 281 14.71 15.36 10.03
N VAL A 282 15.16 16.22 10.95
CA VAL A 282 14.63 17.58 11.15
C VAL A 282 14.69 18.36 9.83
N THR A 283 15.83 18.35 9.15
CA THR A 283 16.02 19.08 7.88
C THR A 283 15.09 18.57 6.78
N LYS A 284 14.95 17.25 6.65
CA LYS A 284 14.09 16.64 5.61
C LYS A 284 12.61 16.83 5.95
N LEU A 285 12.22 16.70 7.22
CA LEU A 285 10.86 16.91 7.65
C LEU A 285 10.45 18.36 7.42
N ARG A 286 11.25 19.36 7.83
CA ARG A 286 10.98 20.80 7.56
C ARG A 286 10.72 21.08 6.08
N ARG A 287 11.48 20.46 5.18
CA ARG A 287 11.29 20.60 3.71
C ARG A 287 10.03 19.90 3.18
N CYS A 288 9.51 18.94 3.93
CA CYS A 288 8.34 18.15 3.58
C CYS A 288 7.07 18.58 4.33
N LEU A 289 7.19 19.46 5.33
CA LEU A 289 6.05 20.04 6.03
C LEU A 289 5.11 20.69 5.03
N THR A 290 3.84 20.34 5.14
CA THR A 290 2.80 20.87 4.26
C THR A 290 1.55 20.90 5.11
N ASN A 291 0.86 22.03 5.14
CA ASN A 291 -0.44 22.12 5.80
C ASN A 291 -1.53 21.56 4.88
N THR A 292 -2.64 21.12 5.46
CA THR A 292 -3.87 20.92 4.68
C THR A 292 -4.42 22.29 4.28
N ILE A 293 -4.68 22.53 2.99
CA ILE A 293 -5.55 23.64 2.56
C ILE A 293 -6.98 23.13 2.74
N TYR A 294 -7.91 24.03 3.06
CA TYR A 294 -9.35 23.73 3.09
C TYR A 294 -9.72 22.92 1.82
N ARG A 295 -10.11 21.63 2.01
CA ARG A 295 -10.57 20.63 1.01
C ARG A 295 -9.63 19.44 0.70
N ASP A 296 -8.41 19.39 1.21
CA ASP A 296 -7.61 18.15 1.20
C ASP A 296 -7.81 17.40 2.52
N PHE A 297 -8.73 16.43 2.52
CA PHE A 297 -9.12 15.74 3.75
C PHE A 297 -8.30 14.45 3.96
N PRO A 298 -7.82 14.20 5.20
CA PRO A 298 -7.18 12.94 5.55
C PRO A 298 -8.21 11.79 5.58
N ILE A 299 -7.74 10.56 5.41
CA ILE A 299 -8.61 9.37 5.37
C ILE A 299 -9.29 9.14 6.73
N ASP A 300 -8.62 9.42 7.85
CA ASP A 300 -9.24 9.31 9.17
C ASP A 300 -10.50 10.16 9.35
N ALA A 301 -10.52 11.37 8.79
CA ALA A 301 -11.71 12.22 8.78
C ALA A 301 -12.84 11.61 7.93
N LEU A 302 -12.52 11.05 6.77
CA LEU A 302 -13.46 10.36 5.89
C LEU A 302 -14.07 9.13 6.57
N PHE A 303 -13.29 8.44 7.39
CA PHE A 303 -13.70 7.18 8.01
C PHE A 303 -14.49 7.39 9.31
N SER A 304 -14.79 8.64 9.67
CA SER A 304 -15.60 8.97 10.85
C SER A 304 -17.07 8.54 10.72
N PHE A 305 -17.71 8.31 11.86
CA PHE A 305 -19.15 8.02 11.94
C PHE A 305 -20.00 9.09 11.24
N THR A 306 -19.67 10.37 11.49
CA THR A 306 -20.39 11.53 10.97
C THR A 306 -20.40 11.55 9.45
N VAL A 307 -19.23 11.40 8.80
CA VAL A 307 -19.16 11.49 7.34
C VAL A 307 -19.88 10.30 6.68
N GLN A 308 -19.76 9.10 7.23
CA GLN A 308 -20.48 7.94 6.71
C GLN A 308 -21.99 8.06 6.88
N PHE A 309 -22.44 8.67 7.99
CA PHE A 309 -23.86 8.99 8.20
C PHE A 309 -24.34 10.07 7.20
N GLU A 310 -23.62 11.19 7.09
CA GLU A 310 -23.92 12.28 6.15
C GLU A 310 -23.98 11.76 4.70
N ARG A 311 -23.11 10.83 4.33
CA ARG A 311 -23.14 10.20 3.00
C ARG A 311 -24.46 9.47 2.75
N ARG A 312 -25.00 8.73 3.73
CA ARG A 312 -26.30 8.05 3.60
C ARG A 312 -27.48 9.02 3.61
N ASP A 313 -27.37 10.11 4.35
CA ASP A 313 -28.41 11.13 4.46
C ASP A 313 -28.50 11.99 3.18
N ILE A 314 -27.36 12.41 2.64
CA ILE A 314 -27.27 13.31 1.48
C ILE A 314 -27.39 12.55 0.16
N SER A 315 -26.60 11.48 -0.02
CA SER A 315 -26.56 10.72 -1.29
C SER A 315 -27.58 9.58 -1.33
N GLY A 316 -28.26 9.30 -0.21
CA GLY A 316 -29.16 8.16 -0.07
C GLY A 316 -28.42 6.83 0.16
N THR A 317 -29.21 5.76 0.23
CA THR A 317 -28.70 4.39 0.32
C THR A 317 -28.29 3.86 -1.05
N ASN A 318 -27.16 3.17 -1.11
CA ASN A 318 -26.73 2.45 -2.30
C ASN A 318 -26.91 0.93 -2.13
N ALA A 319 -26.61 0.16 -3.17
CA ALA A 319 -26.77 -1.29 -3.18
C ALA A 319 -26.05 -2.02 -2.01
N ARG A 320 -24.92 -1.48 -1.51
CA ARG A 320 -24.19 -2.05 -0.38
C ARG A 320 -24.89 -1.76 0.95
N ASP A 321 -25.45 -0.56 1.12
CA ASP A 321 -26.28 -0.27 2.30
C ASP A 321 -27.53 -1.14 2.32
N GLU A 322 -28.16 -1.36 1.16
CA GLU A 322 -29.33 -2.23 1.06
C GLU A 322 -28.97 -3.70 1.35
N ALA A 323 -27.80 -4.17 0.89
CA ALA A 323 -27.30 -5.51 1.20
C ALA A 323 -27.03 -5.71 2.70
N GLU A 324 -26.49 -4.68 3.36
CA GLU A 324 -26.34 -4.66 4.83
C GLU A 324 -27.71 -4.70 5.52
N GLN A 325 -28.68 -3.88 5.09
CA GLN A 325 -30.03 -3.86 5.66
C GLN A 325 -30.77 -5.19 5.52
N ARG A 326 -30.59 -5.88 4.38
CA ARG A 326 -31.13 -7.22 4.15
C ARG A 326 -30.39 -8.32 4.91
N MET A 327 -29.22 -8.00 5.48
CA MET A 327 -28.30 -8.96 6.08
C MET A 327 -27.91 -10.08 5.10
N ASP A 328 -27.58 -9.70 3.87
CA ASP A 328 -27.18 -10.64 2.83
C ASP A 328 -26.01 -11.52 3.36
N PRO A 329 -26.01 -12.84 3.09
CA PRO A 329 -24.98 -13.74 3.61
C PRO A 329 -23.62 -13.43 2.99
N LEU A 330 -22.58 -13.41 3.83
CA LEU A 330 -21.20 -13.17 3.42
C LEU A 330 -20.31 -14.33 3.90
N VAL A 331 -19.83 -15.13 2.95
CA VAL A 331 -19.10 -16.37 3.22
C VAL A 331 -17.63 -16.22 2.84
N PHE A 332 -16.74 -16.66 3.72
CA PHE A 332 -15.32 -16.80 3.41
C PHE A 332 -15.11 -17.99 2.47
N GLN A 333 -14.52 -17.75 1.30
CA GLN A 333 -14.32 -18.75 0.25
C GLN A 333 -12.92 -19.37 0.27
N GLY A 334 -12.13 -19.11 1.32
CA GLY A 334 -10.72 -19.48 1.38
C GLY A 334 -9.79 -18.40 0.81
N ASP A 335 -8.49 -18.66 0.92
CA ASP A 335 -7.41 -17.77 0.45
C ASP A 335 -7.15 -17.91 -1.05
N THR A 336 -8.10 -17.43 -1.85
CA THR A 336 -7.93 -17.39 -3.31
C THR A 336 -6.79 -16.42 -3.69
N VAL A 337 -6.07 -16.74 -4.76
CA VAL A 337 -5.02 -15.88 -5.34
C VAL A 337 -5.38 -15.59 -6.80
N PRO A 338 -5.77 -14.35 -7.15
CA PRO A 338 -5.92 -13.19 -6.27
C PRO A 338 -7.12 -13.29 -5.30
N PRO A 339 -7.09 -12.55 -4.17
CA PRO A 339 -8.18 -12.50 -3.21
C PRO A 339 -9.36 -11.70 -3.78
N MET A 340 -10.47 -12.39 -4.06
CA MET A 340 -11.69 -11.79 -4.63
C MET A 340 -12.78 -11.56 -3.58
N GLY A 341 -12.76 -12.33 -2.49
CA GLY A 341 -13.76 -12.27 -1.42
C GLY A 341 -13.30 -11.49 -0.18
N PRO A 342 -14.14 -11.46 0.87
CA PRO A 342 -13.75 -10.91 2.17
C PRO A 342 -12.65 -11.76 2.83
N PRO A 343 -11.80 -11.17 3.67
CA PRO A 343 -10.88 -11.91 4.54
C PRO A 343 -11.67 -12.63 5.64
N PHE A 344 -11.08 -13.70 6.20
CA PHE A 344 -11.77 -14.52 7.19
C PHE A 344 -12.23 -13.72 8.41
N ALA A 345 -11.34 -12.91 9.01
CA ALA A 345 -11.68 -12.15 10.21
C ALA A 345 -12.81 -11.13 9.99
N TRP A 346 -12.94 -10.56 8.78
CA TRP A 346 -14.09 -9.70 8.44
C TRP A 346 -15.40 -10.48 8.48
N THR A 347 -15.42 -11.69 7.92
CA THR A 347 -16.64 -12.53 7.94
C THR A 347 -17.01 -12.94 9.36
N VAL A 348 -16.02 -13.20 10.22
CA VAL A 348 -16.24 -13.54 11.64
C VAL A 348 -16.75 -12.33 12.41
N LEU A 349 -16.15 -11.16 12.24
CA LEU A 349 -16.53 -9.91 12.92
C LEU A 349 -18.01 -9.58 12.70
N TRP A 350 -18.51 -9.83 11.49
CA TRP A 350 -19.89 -9.55 11.10
C TRP A 350 -20.81 -10.79 11.12
N ASN A 351 -20.39 -11.87 11.79
CA ASN A 351 -21.17 -13.10 11.95
C ASN A 351 -21.74 -13.67 10.64
N GLY A 352 -20.92 -13.68 9.59
CA GLY A 352 -21.28 -14.19 8.27
C GLY A 352 -22.30 -13.33 7.51
N LYS A 353 -22.49 -12.07 7.90
CA LYS A 353 -23.42 -11.12 7.24
C LYS A 353 -22.64 -10.02 6.53
N TYR A 354 -23.20 -9.53 5.44
CA TYR A 354 -22.68 -8.37 4.74
C TYR A 354 -22.79 -7.12 5.62
N ALA A 355 -21.71 -6.36 5.72
CA ALA A 355 -21.66 -5.11 6.45
C ALA A 355 -20.98 -4.03 5.60
N ASN A 356 -21.65 -2.90 5.39
CA ASN A 356 -21.07 -1.71 4.79
C ASN A 356 -20.64 -0.72 5.89
N LEU A 357 -19.97 -1.25 6.92
CA LEU A 357 -19.50 -0.55 8.11
C LEU A 357 -17.99 -0.73 8.23
N TYR A 358 -17.23 0.34 8.05
CA TYR A 358 -15.77 0.35 8.13
C TYR A 358 -15.28 1.61 8.85
N GLY A 359 -13.98 1.74 9.09
CA GLY A 359 -13.42 2.92 9.74
C GLY A 359 -13.81 3.01 11.22
N ALA A 360 -14.48 4.09 11.60
CA ALA A 360 -14.84 4.34 13.00
C ALA A 360 -15.78 3.28 13.60
N TYR A 361 -16.54 2.56 12.76
CA TYR A 361 -17.39 1.43 13.20
C TYR A 361 -16.60 0.21 13.67
N VAL A 362 -15.30 0.15 13.35
CA VAL A 362 -14.41 -0.95 13.72
C VAL A 362 -13.48 -0.49 14.84
N PRO A 363 -13.36 -1.27 15.93
CA PRO A 363 -12.40 -1.00 16.99
C PRO A 363 -10.97 -0.78 16.45
N GLU A 364 -10.31 0.27 16.94
CA GLU A 364 -8.94 0.58 16.52
C GLU A 364 -7.94 -0.56 16.73
N PRO A 365 -7.99 -1.36 17.82
CA PRO A 365 -7.08 -2.49 18.01
C PRO A 365 -7.13 -3.49 16.85
N LEU A 366 -8.33 -3.81 16.32
CA LEU A 366 -8.46 -4.70 15.16
C LEU A 366 -7.75 -4.14 13.92
N ARG A 367 -7.89 -2.83 13.67
CA ARG A 367 -7.18 -2.16 12.58
C ARG A 367 -5.66 -2.20 12.76
N ARG A 368 -5.18 -2.10 14.00
CA ARG A 368 -3.74 -2.24 14.34
C ARG A 368 -3.23 -3.68 14.14
N TRP A 369 -4.08 -4.69 14.26
CA TRP A 369 -3.76 -6.09 13.92
C TRP A 369 -3.77 -6.37 12.42
N GLY A 370 -4.34 -5.47 11.62
CA GLY A 370 -4.51 -5.71 10.19
C GLY A 370 -5.47 -6.85 9.86
N TYR A 371 -6.52 -7.02 10.64
CA TYR A 371 -7.45 -8.15 10.53
C TYR A 371 -8.12 -8.33 9.15
N VAL A 372 -8.18 -7.30 8.32
CA VAL A 372 -8.74 -7.36 6.96
C VAL A 372 -7.72 -7.70 5.88
N MET A 373 -6.50 -7.97 6.30
CA MET A 373 -5.41 -8.28 5.39
C MET A 373 -5.40 -9.72 4.99
#